data_AF-A0A238L9P6-F1
#
_entry.id   AF-A0A238L9P6-F1
#
_cell.length_a   1.000
_cell.length_b   1.000
_cell.length_c   1.000
_cell.angle_alpha   90.00
_cell.angle_beta   90.00
_cell.angle_gamma   90.00
#
_symmetry.space_group_name_H-M   'P 1'
#
loop_
_entity.id
_entity.type
_entity.pdbx_description
1 polymer ?
#
loop_
_entity_poly.entity_id
_entity_poly.type
_entity_poly.pdbx_seq_one_letter_code
_entity_poly.pdbx_strand_id
1 'polypeptide(L)'
;MTVTIYQSTKFDYAREQYYAEAGGHTLLRLTCGNLAGEAGGAIKSATARDFDAAPVYPNPEELAAAMRLSVRNLGGRTQDVSIEVDGKGRLFGEVTLPGSRDHLVEALHQLAEEMERNLSRRLDDAHNSGFSDLRELYDDLCHAVGEPVYLSDGVYLGSDGSLFE
;
A
#
# COMPACT_ATOMS: atom_id res chain seq x y z
N MET A 1 14.74 2.77 3.00
CA MET A 1 14.35 3.19 4.37
C MET A 1 14.01 1.95 5.21
N THR A 2 13.69 2.12 6.50
CA THR A 2 13.38 0.98 7.40
C THR A 2 11.90 0.61 7.33
N VAL A 3 11.60 -0.67 7.12
CA VAL A 3 10.24 -1.21 7.25
C VAL A 3 9.91 -1.41 8.71
N THR A 4 8.69 -1.07 9.13
CA THR A 4 8.21 -1.32 10.49
C THR A 4 6.93 -2.14 10.46
N ILE A 5 6.86 -3.18 11.29
CA ILE A 5 5.68 -4.04 11.42
C ILE A 5 4.97 -3.73 12.73
N TYR A 6 3.66 -3.55 12.65
CA TYR A 6 2.80 -3.29 13.80
C TYR A 6 1.68 -4.32 13.88
N GLN A 7 1.24 -4.61 15.10
CA GLN A 7 0.05 -5.42 15.32
C GLN A 7 -1.20 -4.56 15.12
N SER A 8 -2.21 -5.11 14.44
CA SER A 8 -3.50 -4.46 14.19
C SER A 8 -4.61 -5.12 14.99
N THR A 9 -5.57 -4.34 15.47
CA THR A 9 -6.81 -4.81 16.10
C THR A 9 -8.05 -4.42 15.29
N LYS A 10 -7.88 -3.98 14.04
CA LYS A 10 -8.95 -3.36 13.24
C LYS A 10 -10.15 -4.25 12.96
N PHE A 11 -9.94 -5.55 12.78
CA PHE A 11 -11.03 -6.50 12.60
C PHE A 11 -11.19 -7.34 13.86
N ASP A 12 -12.24 -7.07 14.65
CA ASP A 12 -12.53 -7.76 15.93
C ASP A 12 -12.64 -9.30 15.79
N TYR A 13 -12.91 -9.79 14.57
CA TYR A 13 -13.09 -11.21 14.27
C TYR A 13 -11.80 -11.96 13.89
N ALA A 14 -10.71 -11.27 13.54
CA ALA A 14 -9.46 -11.90 13.13
C ALA A 14 -8.43 -11.83 14.27
N ARG A 15 -8.08 -13.01 14.81
CA ARG A 15 -7.35 -13.16 16.09
C ARG A 15 -5.94 -12.58 16.08
N GLU A 16 -5.26 -12.57 14.93
CA GLU A 16 -3.89 -12.07 14.79
C GLU A 16 -3.71 -11.36 13.45
N GLN A 17 -3.43 -10.06 13.50
CA GLN A 17 -3.27 -9.22 12.32
C GLN A 17 -2.11 -8.27 12.49
N TYR A 18 -1.47 -7.95 11.37
CA TYR A 18 -0.33 -7.04 11.32
C TYR A 18 -0.44 -6.13 10.10
N TYR A 19 0.23 -4.99 10.15
CA TYR A 19 0.46 -4.15 8.97
C TYR A 19 1.93 -3.74 8.89
N ALA A 20 2.38 -3.52 7.65
CA ALA A 20 3.73 -3.07 7.36
C ALA A 20 3.72 -1.63 6.86
N GLU A 21 4.55 -0.79 7.47
CA GLU A 21 4.79 0.58 7.05
C GLU A 21 6.17 0.70 6.40
N ALA A 22 6.24 1.42 5.28
CA ALA A 22 7.47 1.80 4.61
C ALA A 22 7.27 3.09 3.80
N GLY A 23 8.31 3.92 3.71
CA GLY A 23 8.23 5.18 2.95
C GLY A 23 7.14 6.15 3.44
N GLY A 24 6.77 6.09 4.72
CA GLY A 24 5.69 6.92 5.28
C GLY A 24 4.27 6.43 4.99
N HIS A 25 4.12 5.23 4.42
CA HIS A 25 2.81 4.66 4.08
C HIS A 25 2.62 3.25 4.62
N THR A 26 1.37 2.89 4.91
CA THR A 26 0.96 1.50 5.08
C THR A 26 0.93 0.83 3.70
N LEU A 27 1.75 -0.20 3.51
CA LEU A 27 1.86 -0.93 2.24
C LEU A 27 1.11 -2.25 2.23
N LEU A 28 1.21 -3.01 3.33
CA LEU A 28 0.72 -4.39 3.41
C LEU A 28 -0.02 -4.63 4.72
N ARG A 29 -0.94 -5.60 4.69
CA ARG A 29 -1.66 -6.13 5.84
C ARG A 29 -1.57 -7.64 5.84
N LEU A 30 -1.33 -8.24 6.99
CA LEU A 30 -1.32 -9.67 7.21
C LEU A 30 -2.49 -10.05 8.11
N THR A 31 -3.24 -11.06 7.71
CA THR A 31 -4.20 -11.76 8.56
C THR A 31 -3.72 -13.20 8.74
N CYS A 32 -3.41 -13.59 9.97
CA CYS A 32 -3.06 -14.97 10.31
C CYS A 32 -4.34 -15.79 10.60
N GLY A 33 -4.32 -17.08 10.28
CA GLY A 33 -5.44 -17.98 10.49
C GLY A 33 -5.15 -19.41 10.05
N ASN A 34 -6.22 -20.20 9.90
CA ASN A 34 -6.13 -21.54 9.35
C ASN A 34 -6.48 -21.51 7.85
N LEU A 35 -5.55 -21.93 7.02
CA LEU A 35 -5.71 -22.13 5.59
C LEU A 35 -5.87 -23.62 5.32
N ALA A 36 -7.04 -24.04 4.83
CA ALA A 36 -7.32 -25.44 4.49
C ALA A 36 -7.01 -26.47 5.60
N GLY A 37 -7.10 -26.07 6.88
CA GLY A 37 -6.82 -26.92 8.04
C GLY A 37 -5.40 -26.84 8.59
N GLU A 38 -4.51 -26.06 7.95
CA GLU A 38 -3.15 -25.81 8.42
C GLU A 38 -2.94 -24.35 8.82
N ALA A 39 -1.92 -24.08 9.65
CA ALA A 39 -1.56 -22.72 10.02
C ALA A 39 -1.06 -21.94 8.79
N GLY A 40 -1.50 -20.69 8.65
CA GLY A 40 -1.03 -19.80 7.61
C GLY A 40 -1.66 -18.42 7.67
N GLY A 41 -1.64 -17.69 6.56
CA GLY A 41 -2.22 -16.36 6.49
C GLY A 41 -2.28 -15.78 5.08
N ALA A 42 -2.95 -14.65 4.99
CA ALA A 42 -3.04 -13.85 3.76
C ALA A 42 -2.37 -12.51 3.97
N ILE A 43 -1.43 -12.16 3.08
CA ILE A 43 -0.86 -10.82 2.98
C ILE A 43 -1.56 -10.10 1.84
N LYS A 44 -2.09 -8.92 2.11
CA LYS A 44 -2.82 -8.08 1.16
C LYS A 44 -2.18 -6.72 1.06
N SER A 45 -2.18 -6.12 -0.13
CA SER A 45 -1.85 -4.71 -0.26
C SER A 45 -2.87 -3.84 0.49
N ALA A 46 -2.39 -2.75 1.03
CA ALA A 46 -3.21 -1.82 1.77
C ALA A 46 -4.20 -1.12 0.82
N THR A 47 -5.48 -1.17 1.18
CA THR A 47 -6.54 -0.41 0.50
C THR A 47 -7.14 0.63 1.42
N ALA A 48 -7.01 0.47 2.74
CA ALA A 48 -7.47 1.42 3.73
C ALA A 48 -6.55 1.40 4.94
N ARG A 49 -6.29 2.57 5.53
CA ARG A 49 -5.42 2.73 6.70
C ARG A 49 -5.99 1.99 7.90
N ASP A 50 -5.13 1.48 8.76
CA ASP A 50 -5.53 1.00 10.08
C ASP A 50 -5.61 2.21 11.04
N PHE A 51 -6.30 2.05 12.18
CA PHE A 51 -6.45 3.16 13.14
C PHE A 51 -5.07 3.67 13.55
N ASP A 52 -4.87 4.99 13.47
CA ASP A 52 -3.59 5.70 13.73
C ASP A 52 -2.37 5.24 12.91
N ALA A 53 -2.56 4.32 11.95
CA ALA A 53 -1.51 3.89 11.04
C ALA A 53 -1.21 4.96 9.98
N ALA A 54 0.00 4.89 9.42
CA ALA A 54 0.41 5.71 8.29
C ALA A 54 -0.62 5.66 7.14
N PRO A 55 -0.75 6.74 6.34
CA PRO A 55 -1.62 6.76 5.17
C PRO A 55 -1.38 5.58 4.24
N VAL A 56 -2.41 5.12 3.54
CA VAL A 56 -2.25 4.07 2.52
C VAL A 56 -1.47 4.64 1.34
N TYR A 57 -0.63 3.82 0.71
CA TYR A 57 0.03 4.22 -0.54
C TYR A 57 -1.03 4.67 -1.57
N PRO A 58 -0.86 5.85 -2.20
CA PRO A 58 -1.96 6.54 -2.88
C PRO A 58 -2.44 5.84 -4.15
N ASN A 59 -1.57 5.10 -4.83
CA ASN A 59 -1.92 4.38 -6.07
C ASN A 59 -2.07 2.87 -5.81
N PRO A 60 -3.30 2.33 -5.72
CA PRO A 60 -3.52 0.92 -5.41
C PRO A 60 -3.06 -0.03 -6.52
N GLU A 61 -3.12 0.41 -7.78
CA GLU A 61 -2.67 -0.39 -8.92
C GLU A 61 -1.15 -0.55 -8.90
N GLU A 62 -0.44 0.55 -8.66
CA GLU A 62 1.01 0.53 -8.52
C GLU A 62 1.43 -0.30 -7.31
N LEU A 63 0.72 -0.18 -6.19
CA LEU A 63 0.98 -0.98 -5.00
C LEU A 63 0.79 -2.49 -5.26
N ALA A 64 -0.29 -2.87 -5.94
CA ALA A 64 -0.55 -4.26 -6.31
C ALA A 64 0.48 -4.80 -7.33
N ALA A 65 0.89 -3.97 -8.29
CA ALA A 65 1.95 -4.30 -9.24
C ALA A 65 3.32 -4.47 -8.55
N ALA A 66 3.65 -3.58 -7.61
CA ALA A 66 4.88 -3.66 -6.81
C ALA A 66 4.89 -4.94 -5.97
N MET A 67 3.77 -5.31 -5.35
CA MET A 67 3.64 -6.58 -4.64
C MET A 67 3.93 -7.79 -5.54
N ARG A 68 3.35 -7.81 -6.75
CA ARG A 68 3.55 -8.90 -7.72
C ARG A 68 5.00 -9.01 -8.18
N LEU A 69 5.66 -7.88 -8.44
CA LEU A 69 7.07 -7.84 -8.78
C LEU A 69 7.94 -8.32 -7.61
N SER A 70 7.61 -7.88 -6.40
CA SER A 70 8.37 -8.20 -5.19
C SER A 70 8.28 -9.68 -4.82
N VAL A 71 7.10 -10.31 -4.93
CA VAL A 71 6.95 -11.77 -4.77
C VAL A 71 7.83 -12.52 -5.76
N ARG A 72 7.90 -12.07 -7.02
CA ARG A 72 8.78 -12.67 -8.03
C ARG A 72 10.26 -12.52 -7.65
N ASN A 73 10.68 -11.34 -7.19
CA ASN A 73 12.08 -11.08 -6.80
C ASN A 73 12.50 -11.91 -5.58
N LEU A 74 11.57 -12.22 -4.68
CA LEU A 74 11.77 -13.10 -3.53
C LEU A 74 11.71 -14.61 -3.88
N GLY A 75 11.63 -14.95 -5.17
CA GLY A 75 11.65 -16.34 -5.64
C GLY A 75 10.29 -17.01 -5.78
N GLY A 76 9.19 -16.30 -5.53
CA GLY A 76 7.83 -16.75 -5.80
C GLY A 76 7.43 -16.63 -7.28
N ARG A 77 6.23 -17.07 -7.62
CA ARG A 77 5.65 -16.90 -8.96
C ARG A 77 4.67 -15.74 -8.96
N THR A 78 4.58 -15.03 -10.07
CA THR A 78 3.61 -13.93 -10.23
C THR A 78 2.15 -14.37 -10.16
N GLN A 79 1.89 -15.68 -10.31
CA GLN A 79 0.58 -16.31 -10.20
C GLN A 79 0.19 -16.61 -8.75
N ASP A 80 1.15 -16.59 -7.83
CA ASP A 80 0.88 -16.75 -6.39
C ASP A 80 0.23 -15.47 -5.82
N VAL A 81 0.23 -14.37 -6.58
CA VAL A 81 -0.48 -13.13 -6.26
C VAL A 81 -1.76 -13.01 -7.08
N SER A 82 -2.90 -13.04 -6.39
CA SER A 82 -4.21 -12.67 -6.94
C SER A 82 -4.36 -11.16 -6.94
N ILE A 83 -4.89 -10.59 -8.03
CA ILE A 83 -5.21 -9.17 -8.14
C ILE A 83 -6.73 -9.05 -8.12
N GLU A 84 -7.26 -8.43 -7.08
CA GLU A 84 -8.69 -8.40 -6.77
C GLU A 84 -9.16 -6.95 -6.57
N VAL A 85 -10.48 -6.77 -6.54
CA VAL A 85 -11.12 -5.47 -6.29
C VAL A 85 -11.90 -5.52 -4.99
N ASP A 86 -11.67 -4.55 -4.10
CA ASP A 86 -12.40 -4.48 -2.83
C ASP A 86 -13.82 -3.92 -3.01
N GLY A 87 -14.64 -3.98 -1.94
CA GLY A 87 -16.03 -3.51 -1.98
C GLY A 87 -16.21 -2.00 -2.25
N LYS A 88 -15.12 -1.23 -2.38
CA LYS A 88 -15.11 0.19 -2.76
C LYS A 88 -14.51 0.42 -4.15
N GLY A 89 -14.22 -0.64 -4.91
CA GLY A 89 -13.71 -0.55 -6.28
C GLY A 89 -12.19 -0.39 -6.37
N ARG A 90 -11.43 -0.60 -5.28
CA ARG A 90 -9.96 -0.41 -5.28
C ARG A 90 -9.25 -1.73 -5.54
N LEU A 91 -8.25 -1.69 -6.43
CA LEU A 91 -7.40 -2.85 -6.71
C LEU A 91 -6.49 -3.18 -5.52
N PHE A 92 -6.30 -4.47 -5.26
CA PHE A 92 -5.33 -4.96 -4.29
C PHE A 92 -4.71 -6.27 -4.70
N GLY A 93 -3.46 -6.47 -4.31
CA GLY A 93 -2.77 -7.76 -4.42
C GLY A 93 -3.00 -8.59 -3.16
N GLU A 94 -3.12 -9.90 -3.33
CA GLU A 94 -3.23 -10.86 -2.23
C GLU A 94 -2.34 -12.07 -2.51
N VAL A 95 -1.57 -12.48 -1.50
CA VAL A 95 -0.83 -13.74 -1.49
C VAL A 95 -1.21 -14.51 -0.23
N THR A 96 -1.44 -15.81 -0.40
CA THR A 96 -1.76 -16.73 0.68
C THR A 96 -0.57 -17.64 0.93
N LEU A 97 -0.13 -17.74 2.18
CA LEU A 97 1.09 -18.47 2.57
C LEU A 97 0.78 -19.43 3.73
N PRO A 98 1.21 -20.70 3.66
CA PRO A 98 1.23 -21.57 4.83
C PRO A 98 2.38 -21.17 5.76
N GLY A 99 2.25 -21.44 7.05
CA GLY A 99 3.33 -21.24 8.02
C GLY A 99 2.87 -20.78 9.40
N SER A 100 3.82 -20.75 10.32
CA SER A 100 3.61 -20.15 11.64
C SER A 100 3.50 -18.62 11.53
N ARG A 101 2.93 -18.00 12.56
CA ARG A 101 2.88 -16.54 12.71
C ARG A 101 4.24 -15.88 12.46
N ASP A 102 5.30 -16.41 13.05
CA ASP A 102 6.64 -15.80 12.94
C ASP A 102 7.15 -15.84 11.49
N HIS A 103 6.92 -16.94 10.76
CA HIS A 103 7.24 -17.01 9.34
C HIS A 103 6.41 -16.03 8.50
N LEU A 104 5.13 -15.83 8.84
CA LEU A 104 4.26 -14.89 8.13
C LEU A 104 4.66 -13.44 8.38
N VAL A 105 5.05 -13.09 9.61
CA VAL A 105 5.55 -11.76 9.97
C VAL A 105 6.90 -11.49 9.28
N GLU A 106 7.78 -12.48 9.22
CA GLU A 106 9.04 -12.41 8.46
C GLU A 106 8.76 -12.19 6.95
N ALA A 107 7.83 -12.96 6.37
CA ALA A 107 7.45 -12.81 4.97
C ALA A 107 6.83 -11.44 4.69
N LEU A 108 6.00 -10.92 5.60
CA LEU A 108 5.43 -9.57 5.53
C LEU A 108 6.53 -8.51 5.50
N HIS A 109 7.54 -8.63 6.37
CA HIS A 109 8.66 -7.71 6.43
C HIS A 109 9.49 -7.72 5.13
N GLN A 110 9.92 -8.91 4.68
CA GLN A 110 10.70 -9.05 3.45
C GLN A 110 9.95 -8.53 2.22
N LEU A 111 8.65 -8.80 2.14
CA LEU A 111 7.82 -8.32 1.03
C LEU A 111 7.68 -6.79 1.06
N ALA A 112 7.46 -6.19 2.23
CA ALA A 112 7.40 -4.73 2.36
C ALA A 112 8.73 -4.06 2.00
N GLU A 113 9.88 -4.64 2.38
CA GLU A 113 11.20 -4.10 2.05
C GLU A 113 11.47 -4.12 0.54
N GLU A 114 11.08 -5.21 -0.12
CA GLU A 114 11.24 -5.33 -1.57
C GLU A 114 10.25 -4.42 -2.30
N MET A 115 9.03 -4.27 -1.80
CA MET A 115 8.05 -3.34 -2.34
C MET A 115 8.51 -1.89 -2.23
N GLU A 116 9.00 -1.44 -1.08
CA GLU A 116 9.56 -0.10 -0.93
C GLU A 116 10.62 0.14 -1.99
N ARG A 117 11.59 -0.77 -2.12
CA ARG A 117 12.71 -0.61 -3.06
C ARG A 117 12.23 -0.42 -4.50
N ASN A 118 11.16 -1.13 -4.88
CA ASN A 118 10.57 -1.04 -6.21
C ASN A 118 9.78 0.26 -6.42
N LEU A 119 9.08 0.75 -5.39
CA LEU A 119 8.33 2.00 -5.44
C LEU A 119 9.26 3.21 -5.44
N SER A 120 10.30 3.22 -4.59
CA SER A 120 11.29 4.29 -4.50
C SER A 120 12.11 4.44 -5.78
N ARG A 121 12.55 3.33 -6.40
CA ARG A 121 13.30 3.39 -7.67
C ARG A 121 12.53 4.05 -8.80
N ARG A 122 11.21 3.84 -8.86
CA ARG A 122 10.37 4.52 -9.87
C ARG A 122 10.30 6.02 -9.65
N LEU A 123 10.35 6.48 -8.40
CA LEU A 123 10.43 7.90 -8.09
C LEU A 123 11.77 8.47 -8.54
N ASP A 124 12.89 7.77 -8.29
CA ASP A 124 14.22 8.21 -8.74
C ASP A 124 14.33 8.26 -10.28
N ASP A 125 13.76 7.28 -10.98
CA ASP A 125 13.70 7.25 -12.45
C ASP A 125 12.78 8.36 -13.00
N ALA A 126 11.68 8.68 -12.31
CA ALA A 126 10.80 9.80 -12.66
C ALA A 126 11.51 11.15 -12.43
N HIS A 127 12.27 11.30 -11.35
CA HIS A 127 13.05 12.50 -11.02
C HIS A 127 14.13 12.77 -12.07
N ASN A 128 14.77 11.72 -12.60
CA ASN A 128 15.74 11.81 -13.70
C ASN A 128 15.11 12.10 -15.07
N SER A 129 13.78 11.99 -15.20
CA SER A 129 13.04 12.25 -16.45
C SER A 129 12.56 13.71 -16.59
N GLY A 130 12.87 14.59 -15.63
CA GLY A 130 12.61 16.03 -15.73
C GLY A 130 11.17 16.47 -15.46
N PHE A 131 10.31 15.56 -14.97
CA PHE A 131 9.00 15.95 -14.45
C PHE A 131 9.14 16.38 -12.98
N SER A 132 9.07 17.69 -12.75
CA SER A 132 8.90 18.25 -11.40
C SER A 132 7.67 17.61 -10.77
N ASP A 133 7.83 17.04 -9.57
CA ASP A 133 6.86 16.10 -9.00
C ASP A 133 5.57 16.82 -8.55
N LEU A 134 4.63 16.96 -9.47
CA LEU A 134 3.28 17.46 -9.22
C LEU A 134 2.51 16.60 -8.18
N ARG A 135 3.03 15.41 -7.82
CA ARG A 135 2.43 14.55 -6.79
C ARG A 135 2.78 14.98 -5.37
N GLU A 136 3.97 15.54 -5.12
CA GLU A 136 4.25 16.19 -3.83
C GLU A 136 3.32 17.39 -3.62
N LEU A 137 3.05 18.15 -4.69
CA LEU A 137 2.06 19.22 -4.65
C LEU A 137 0.64 18.66 -4.42
N TYR A 138 0.27 17.55 -5.07
CA TYR A 138 -1.03 16.89 -4.90
C TYR A 138 -1.22 16.33 -3.48
N ASP A 139 -0.17 15.77 -2.87
CA ASP A 139 -0.21 15.21 -1.51
C ASP A 139 -0.32 16.32 -0.45
N ASP A 140 0.32 17.47 -0.65
CA ASP A 140 0.10 18.68 0.17
C ASP A 140 -1.31 19.26 -0.03
N LEU A 141 -1.86 19.19 -1.24
CA LEU A 141 -3.20 19.71 -1.59
C LEU A 141 -4.35 18.82 -1.09
N CYS A 142 -4.16 17.49 -1.00
CA CYS A 142 -5.22 16.53 -0.65
C CYS A 142 -5.53 16.42 0.86
N HIS A 143 -4.95 17.27 1.70
CA HIS A 143 -5.26 17.36 3.14
C HIS A 143 -6.42 18.29 3.51
N ALA A 144 -7.35 18.56 2.59
CA ALA A 144 -8.62 19.22 2.94
C ALA A 144 -9.81 18.49 2.28
N VAL A 145 -10.70 17.98 3.14
CA VAL A 145 -11.96 17.37 2.75
C VAL A 145 -12.86 18.44 2.12
N GLY A 146 -13.09 18.36 0.80
CA GLY A 146 -14.25 18.94 0.13
C GLY A 146 -14.23 20.43 -0.21
N GLU A 147 -13.14 21.14 0.04
CA GLU A 147 -13.00 22.56 -0.32
C GLU A 147 -12.02 22.71 -1.50
N PRO A 148 -12.35 23.52 -2.52
CA PRO A 148 -11.45 23.77 -3.64
C PRO A 148 -10.21 24.53 -3.17
N VAL A 149 -9.04 24.12 -3.66
CA VAL A 149 -7.79 24.69 -3.17
C VAL A 149 -7.44 25.94 -3.95
N TYR A 150 -7.34 27.07 -3.24
CA TYR A 150 -6.85 28.32 -3.82
C TYR A 150 -5.37 28.20 -4.19
N LEU A 151 -5.05 28.43 -5.45
CA LEU A 151 -3.68 28.42 -5.96
C LEU A 151 -3.10 29.85 -5.95
N SER A 152 -3.66 30.74 -6.76
CA SER A 152 -3.28 32.16 -6.85
C SER A 152 -4.24 32.91 -7.77
N ASP A 153 -4.34 34.24 -7.63
CA ASP A 153 -5.06 35.14 -8.56
C ASP A 153 -6.52 34.76 -8.85
N GLY A 154 -7.24 34.29 -7.85
CA GLY A 154 -8.63 33.83 -8.02
C GLY A 154 -8.74 32.42 -8.60
N VAL A 155 -7.65 31.72 -8.89
CA VAL A 155 -7.68 30.37 -9.45
C VAL A 155 -7.77 29.33 -8.33
N TYR A 156 -8.72 28.40 -8.50
CA TYR A 156 -8.99 27.29 -7.61
C TYR A 156 -8.82 25.94 -8.32
N LEU A 157 -8.34 24.93 -7.57
CA LEU A 157 -8.29 23.52 -7.99
C LEU A 157 -9.44 22.75 -7.34
N GLY A 158 -10.38 22.28 -8.16
CA GLY A 158 -11.48 21.44 -7.75
C GLY A 158 -11.04 20.04 -7.36
N SER A 159 -11.86 19.36 -6.55
CA SER A 159 -11.62 17.97 -6.12
C SER A 159 -11.63 16.96 -7.27
N ASP A 160 -12.13 17.35 -8.44
CA ASP A 160 -12.10 16.60 -9.70
C ASP A 160 -10.86 16.92 -10.56
N GLY A 161 -9.94 17.74 -10.05
CA GLY A 161 -8.74 18.20 -10.74
C GLY A 161 -8.99 19.31 -11.76
N SER A 162 -10.20 19.86 -11.83
CA SER A 162 -10.52 20.98 -12.72
C SER A 162 -10.05 22.31 -12.13
N LEU A 163 -9.61 23.24 -13.00
CA LEU A 163 -9.26 24.61 -12.62
C LEU A 163 -10.45 25.53 -12.88
N PHE A 164 -10.76 26.42 -11.93
CA PHE A 164 -11.78 27.46 -12.10
C PHE A 164 -11.38 28.78 -11.43
N GLU A 165 -11.96 29.89 -11.89
CA GLU A 165 -11.73 31.26 -11.40
C GLU A 165 -12.82 31.72 -10.40
#